data_AF-A0A1C6GT13-F1
#
_entry.id   AF-A0A1C6GT13-F1
#
_cell.length_a   1.000
_cell.length_b   1.000
_cell.length_c   1.000
_cell.angle_alpha   90.00
_cell.angle_beta   90.00
_cell.angle_gamma   90.00
#
_symmetry.space_group_name_H-M   'P 1'
#
loop_
_entity.id
_entity.type
_entity.pdbx_description
1 polymer ?
#
loop_
_entity_poly.entity_id
_entity_poly.type
_entity_poly.pdbx_seq_one_letter_code
_entity_poly.pdbx_strand_id
1 'polypeptide(L)'
;MSYENWKDKAQGFQTMDVRHIQGSFFEGLRKRAEVLEVGEGLHIIQTFEPHPLYAVMEGLGYEHHTEQRGEAEFHVWFCRVENKEGDSSAPFKPLALLNYPMIDEKLGQIAVDFWETTWQSEKRVLPYETRLLLSLTNAVGAGRMRQAARELVKAYIHGVESAALDDVFELLAWNQGIGFFSSEIGPSALFQAYKLIKNGEKQGKSREDICNALREKFGEKNPEMQVLN
;
A
#
# COMPACT_ATOMS: atom_id res chain seq x y z
N MET A 1 -5.25 -5.63 21.58
CA MET A 1 -5.69 -6.81 22.35
C MET A 1 -4.80 -7.98 21.95
N SER A 2 -4.66 -9.03 22.77
CA SER A 2 -3.82 -10.19 22.40
C SER A 2 -4.68 -11.32 21.82
N TYR A 3 -4.08 -12.20 21.02
CA TYR A 3 -4.72 -13.38 20.44
C TYR A 3 -5.54 -14.20 21.45
N GLU A 4 -5.09 -14.26 22.70
CA GLU A 4 -5.77 -14.94 23.80
C GLU A 4 -7.22 -14.49 24.00
N ASN A 5 -7.57 -13.24 23.64
CA ASN A 5 -8.91 -12.70 23.82
C ASN A 5 -9.93 -13.19 22.80
N TRP A 6 -9.49 -13.75 21.67
CA TRP A 6 -10.38 -14.16 20.58
C TRP A 6 -10.05 -15.52 19.96
N LYS A 7 -9.01 -16.23 20.44
CA LYS A 7 -8.62 -17.57 19.96
C LYS A 7 -9.78 -18.58 19.91
N ASP A 8 -10.70 -18.52 20.86
CA ASP A 8 -11.84 -19.44 20.93
C ASP A 8 -12.85 -19.17 19.80
N LYS A 9 -12.93 -17.92 19.33
CA LYS A 9 -13.76 -17.52 18.19
C LYS A 9 -13.11 -17.88 16.86
N ALA A 10 -11.77 -17.95 16.82
CA ALA A 10 -11.00 -18.16 15.59
C ALA A 10 -11.36 -19.46 14.86
N GLN A 11 -11.81 -20.49 15.59
CA GLN A 11 -12.27 -21.76 15.01
C GLN A 11 -13.55 -21.63 14.18
N GLY A 12 -14.38 -20.62 14.47
CA GLY A 12 -15.62 -20.34 13.75
C GLY A 12 -15.44 -19.41 12.54
N PHE A 13 -14.25 -18.87 12.32
CA PHE A 13 -14.00 -17.95 11.22
C PHE A 13 -14.09 -18.64 9.86
N GLN A 14 -14.64 -17.92 8.88
CA GLN A 14 -14.73 -18.44 7.52
C GLN A 14 -13.31 -18.67 6.98
N THR A 15 -13.03 -19.92 6.59
CA THR A 15 -11.74 -20.29 6.00
C THR A 15 -11.72 -20.02 4.50
N MET A 16 -10.66 -19.38 4.05
CA MET A 16 -10.36 -19.08 2.65
C MET A 16 -8.96 -19.60 2.33
N ASP A 17 -8.88 -20.69 1.55
CA ASP A 17 -7.61 -21.18 1.03
C ASP A 17 -7.28 -20.44 -0.28
N VAL A 18 -6.20 -19.67 -0.26
CA VAL A 18 -5.85 -18.73 -1.33
C VAL A 18 -4.59 -19.15 -2.07
N ARG A 19 -4.00 -20.29 -1.70
CA ARG A 19 -2.76 -20.84 -2.28
C ARG A 19 -2.83 -21.06 -3.79
N HIS A 20 -4.03 -21.23 -4.32
CA HIS A 20 -4.27 -21.47 -5.76
C HIS A 20 -5.26 -20.47 -6.39
N ILE A 21 -5.64 -19.42 -5.67
CA ILE A 21 -6.56 -18.41 -6.20
C ILE A 21 -5.80 -17.46 -7.12
N GLN A 22 -6.26 -17.35 -8.37
CA GLN A 22 -5.71 -16.47 -9.40
C GLN A 22 -6.43 -15.12 -9.41
N GLY A 23 -5.70 -14.01 -9.57
CA GLY A 23 -6.28 -12.67 -9.79
C GLY A 23 -6.74 -11.96 -8.51
N SER A 24 -7.86 -11.21 -8.57
CA SER A 24 -8.29 -10.21 -7.57
C SER A 24 -8.76 -10.76 -6.20
N PHE A 25 -8.00 -11.70 -5.62
CA PHE A 25 -8.25 -12.26 -4.28
C PHE A 25 -8.45 -11.13 -3.26
N PHE A 26 -7.58 -10.13 -3.29
CA PHE A 26 -7.60 -9.03 -2.33
C PHE A 26 -8.90 -8.21 -2.36
N GLU A 27 -9.44 -7.89 -3.54
CA GLU A 27 -10.72 -7.17 -3.67
C GLU A 27 -11.88 -8.00 -3.08
N GLY A 28 -11.89 -9.32 -3.34
CA GLY A 28 -12.88 -10.22 -2.79
C GLY A 28 -12.76 -10.40 -1.27
N LEU A 29 -11.53 -10.39 -0.74
CA LEU A 29 -11.25 -10.43 0.69
C LEU A 29 -11.68 -9.13 1.37
N ARG A 30 -11.31 -7.99 0.80
CA ARG A 30 -11.61 -6.66 1.33
C ARG A 30 -13.11 -6.43 1.46
N LYS A 31 -13.90 -6.74 0.43
CA LYS A 31 -15.36 -6.60 0.47
C LYS A 31 -16.01 -7.44 1.58
N ARG A 32 -15.45 -8.62 1.87
CA ARG A 32 -15.91 -9.45 3.00
C ARG A 32 -15.48 -8.83 4.32
N ALA A 33 -14.23 -8.40 4.44
CA ALA A 33 -13.71 -7.78 5.65
C ALA A 33 -14.46 -6.48 6.01
N GLU A 34 -14.95 -5.72 5.03
CA GLU A 34 -15.70 -4.48 5.27
C GLU A 34 -17.09 -4.73 5.88
N VAL A 35 -17.72 -5.89 5.65
CA VAL A 35 -19.09 -6.21 6.12
C VAL A 35 -19.14 -6.98 7.44
N LEU A 36 -18.02 -7.53 7.92
CA LEU A 36 -17.96 -8.29 9.18
C LEU A 36 -18.03 -7.37 10.41
N GLU A 37 -18.72 -7.78 11.46
CA GLU A 37 -18.83 -7.00 12.69
C GLU A 37 -17.65 -7.23 13.66
N VAL A 38 -17.54 -6.39 14.68
CA VAL A 38 -16.54 -6.55 15.73
C VAL A 38 -16.71 -7.90 16.44
N GLY A 39 -15.63 -8.68 16.48
CA GLY A 39 -15.58 -10.03 17.03
C GLY A 39 -15.78 -11.14 16.00
N GLU A 40 -16.12 -10.79 14.75
CA GLU A 40 -16.08 -11.69 13.61
C GLU A 40 -14.72 -11.66 12.92
N GLY A 41 -14.47 -12.61 12.03
CA GLY A 41 -13.15 -12.77 11.45
C GLY A 41 -13.07 -13.70 10.25
N LEU A 42 -11.86 -13.76 9.70
CA LEU A 42 -11.50 -14.53 8.52
C LEU A 42 -10.29 -15.40 8.85
N HIS A 43 -10.24 -16.59 8.28
CA HIS A 43 -9.08 -17.47 8.33
C HIS A 43 -8.57 -17.66 6.91
N ILE A 44 -7.31 -17.34 6.66
CA ILE A 44 -6.69 -17.33 5.34
C ILE A 44 -5.54 -18.34 5.33
N ILE A 45 -5.48 -19.19 4.32
CA ILE A 45 -4.38 -20.14 4.12
C ILE A 45 -3.59 -19.71 2.88
N GLN A 46 -2.29 -19.45 3.03
CA GLN A 46 -1.41 -18.96 1.98
C GLN A 46 -0.07 -19.71 1.95
N THR A 47 0.64 -19.68 0.82
CA THR A 47 1.93 -20.35 0.60
C THR A 47 3.12 -19.62 1.21
N PHE A 48 2.96 -18.35 1.57
CA PHE A 48 3.97 -17.49 2.16
C PHE A 48 3.32 -16.59 3.21
N GLU A 49 4.14 -16.00 4.09
CA GLU A 49 3.64 -15.06 5.08
C GLU A 49 3.16 -13.75 4.42
N PRO A 50 1.86 -13.40 4.51
CA PRO A 50 1.31 -12.30 3.73
C PRO A 50 1.46 -10.94 4.43
N HIS A 51 2.71 -10.51 4.69
CA HIS A 51 3.01 -9.23 5.36
C HIS A 51 2.25 -8.01 4.80
N PRO A 52 2.09 -7.83 3.46
CA PRO A 52 1.34 -6.69 2.93
C PRO A 52 -0.13 -6.71 3.34
N LEU A 53 -0.71 -7.89 3.59
CA LEU A 53 -2.10 -8.05 3.97
C LEU A 53 -2.34 -7.65 5.44
N TYR A 54 -1.39 -7.92 6.34
CA TYR A 54 -1.50 -7.51 7.75
C TYR A 54 -1.73 -6.01 7.88
N ALA A 55 -0.92 -5.22 7.18
CA ALA A 55 -1.00 -3.78 7.23
C ALA A 55 -2.31 -3.22 6.64
N VAL A 56 -2.93 -3.91 5.67
CA VAL A 56 -4.26 -3.54 5.18
C VAL A 56 -5.31 -3.85 6.23
N MET A 57 -5.29 -5.07 6.77
CA MET A 57 -6.32 -5.56 7.69
C MET A 57 -6.30 -4.78 9.01
N GLU A 58 -5.12 -4.45 9.54
CA GLU A 58 -4.96 -3.54 10.69
C GLU A 58 -5.62 -2.18 10.44
N GLY A 59 -5.49 -1.70 9.20
CA GLY A 59 -6.16 -0.51 8.74
C GLY A 59 -7.68 -0.58 8.81
N LEU A 60 -8.26 -1.75 8.52
CA LEU A 60 -9.70 -2.01 8.63
C LEU A 60 -10.16 -2.27 10.07
N GLY A 61 -9.25 -2.22 11.06
CA GLY A 61 -9.52 -2.48 12.47
C GLY A 61 -9.43 -3.95 12.87
N TYR A 62 -8.64 -4.75 12.13
CA TYR A 62 -8.40 -6.15 12.44
C TYR A 62 -7.08 -6.38 13.17
N GLU A 63 -7.09 -7.29 14.12
CA GLU A 63 -5.89 -7.95 14.62
C GLU A 63 -5.66 -9.25 13.86
N HIS A 64 -4.42 -9.74 13.86
CA HIS A 64 -4.09 -11.02 13.23
C HIS A 64 -3.27 -11.93 14.14
N HIS A 65 -3.35 -13.23 13.86
CA HIS A 65 -2.48 -14.27 14.41
C HIS A 65 -2.05 -15.19 13.27
N THR A 66 -0.79 -15.61 13.26
CA THR A 66 -0.23 -16.42 12.18
C THR A 66 0.44 -17.67 12.72
N GLU A 67 0.19 -18.79 12.06
CA GLU A 67 0.85 -20.07 12.30
C GLU A 67 1.42 -20.62 11.01
N GLN A 68 2.69 -21.00 11.02
CA GLN A 68 3.28 -21.78 9.94
C GLN A 68 3.10 -23.28 10.24
N ARG A 69 2.34 -23.99 9.39
CA ARG A 69 2.05 -25.44 9.54
C ARG A 69 2.80 -26.32 8.56
N GLY A 70 3.53 -25.72 7.63
CA GLY A 70 4.41 -26.38 6.67
C GLY A 70 5.34 -25.37 6.01
N GLU A 71 6.26 -25.83 5.18
CA GLU A 71 7.25 -24.95 4.53
C GLU A 71 6.57 -23.84 3.69
N ALA A 72 5.50 -24.18 2.99
CA ALA A 72 4.65 -23.27 2.22
C ALA A 72 3.18 -23.33 2.68
N GLU A 73 2.95 -23.37 4.00
CA GLU A 73 1.60 -23.39 4.56
C GLU A 73 1.51 -22.45 5.77
N PHE A 74 0.95 -21.27 5.52
CA PHE A 74 0.71 -20.23 6.50
C PHE A 74 -0.78 -20.08 6.74
N HIS A 75 -1.18 -20.22 7.99
CA HIS A 75 -2.53 -19.97 8.46
C HIS A 75 -2.57 -18.63 9.15
N VAL A 76 -3.40 -17.72 8.66
CA VAL A 76 -3.56 -16.38 9.21
C VAL A 76 -5.01 -16.18 9.62
N TRP A 77 -5.25 -15.91 10.89
CA TRP A 77 -6.56 -15.52 11.39
C TRP A 77 -6.60 -14.02 11.56
N PHE A 78 -7.64 -13.37 11.04
CA PHE A 78 -7.94 -11.96 11.25
C PHE A 78 -9.22 -11.85 12.07
N CYS A 79 -9.19 -11.06 13.15
CA CYS A 79 -10.37 -10.78 13.98
C CYS A 79 -10.62 -9.27 14.00
N ARG A 80 -11.83 -8.83 13.66
CA ARG A 80 -12.19 -7.41 13.72
C ARG A 80 -12.32 -7.00 15.17
N VAL A 81 -11.44 -6.14 15.65
CA VAL A 81 -11.46 -5.67 17.05
C VAL A 81 -12.09 -4.29 17.20
N GLU A 82 -12.15 -3.53 16.11
CA GLU A 82 -12.79 -2.23 16.06
C GLU A 82 -13.30 -1.93 14.65
N ASN A 83 -14.32 -1.07 14.55
CA ASN A 83 -14.78 -0.56 13.28
C ASN A 83 -14.00 0.70 12.94
N LYS A 84 -12.86 0.55 12.26
CA LYS A 84 -12.22 1.67 11.57
C LYS A 84 -12.94 1.90 10.24
N GLU A 85 -13.27 3.16 9.95
CA GLU A 85 -13.42 3.59 8.56
C GLU A 85 -12.06 3.38 7.91
N GLY A 86 -11.96 2.35 7.07
CA GLY A 86 -10.70 1.68 6.73
C GLY A 86 -9.51 2.60 6.52
N ASP A 87 -8.35 2.22 7.05
CA ASP A 87 -7.13 3.01 6.91
C ASP A 87 -6.87 3.31 5.44
N SER A 88 -6.89 4.61 5.22
CA SER A 88 -6.79 5.30 3.97
C SER A 88 -5.43 5.11 3.27
N SER A 89 -4.48 4.38 3.88
CA SER A 89 -3.18 4.02 3.30
C SER A 89 -3.19 2.72 2.47
N ALA A 90 -4.23 1.88 2.60
CA ALA A 90 -4.38 0.59 1.92
C ALA A 90 -4.10 0.59 0.40
N PRO A 91 -4.54 1.58 -0.42
CA PRO A 91 -4.32 1.56 -1.87
C PRO A 91 -2.85 1.75 -2.31
N PHE A 92 -1.90 1.85 -1.37
CA PHE A 92 -0.48 2.02 -1.66
C PHE A 92 0.42 0.94 -1.07
N LYS A 93 -0.15 -0.10 -0.44
CA LYS A 93 0.61 -1.30 -0.06
C LYS A 93 0.99 -2.07 -1.34
N PRO A 94 2.11 -2.83 -1.36
CA PRO A 94 2.60 -3.47 -2.57
C PRO A 94 1.82 -4.77 -2.87
N LEU A 95 0.50 -4.69 -3.02
CA LEU A 95 -0.37 -5.86 -3.17
C LEU A 95 -0.06 -6.70 -4.41
N ALA A 96 0.55 -6.08 -5.44
CA ALA A 96 1.07 -6.80 -6.60
C ALA A 96 2.08 -7.91 -6.23
N LEU A 97 2.76 -7.82 -5.08
CA LEU A 97 3.67 -8.88 -4.60
C LEU A 97 2.94 -10.19 -4.33
N LEU A 98 1.65 -10.13 -3.98
CA LEU A 98 0.82 -11.31 -3.72
C LEU A 98 0.56 -12.14 -4.98
N ASN A 99 0.86 -11.60 -6.17
CA ASN A 99 0.70 -12.30 -7.45
C ASN A 99 1.98 -13.03 -7.91
N TYR A 100 3.15 -12.75 -7.32
CA TYR A 100 4.42 -13.40 -7.69
C TYR A 100 4.44 -14.93 -7.49
N PRO A 101 3.73 -15.52 -6.51
CA PRO A 101 3.58 -16.97 -6.40
C PRO A 101 2.97 -17.64 -7.64
N MET A 102 2.25 -16.89 -8.49
CA MET A 102 1.78 -17.41 -9.78
C MET A 102 2.93 -17.74 -10.74
N ILE A 103 4.09 -17.12 -10.56
CA ILE A 103 5.31 -17.39 -11.31
C ILE A 103 6.10 -18.47 -10.58
N ASP A 104 6.39 -18.23 -9.30
CA ASP A 104 7.13 -19.12 -8.41
C ASP A 104 6.89 -18.75 -6.94
N GLU A 105 6.54 -19.72 -6.10
CA GLU A 105 6.19 -19.50 -4.68
C GLU A 105 7.37 -18.93 -3.89
N LYS A 106 8.59 -19.43 -4.14
CA LYS A 106 9.80 -18.96 -3.45
C LYS A 106 10.12 -17.52 -3.85
N LEU A 107 9.92 -17.17 -5.11
CA LEU A 107 10.05 -15.80 -5.58
C LEU A 107 9.04 -14.87 -4.89
N GLY A 108 7.79 -15.31 -4.73
CA GLY A 108 6.77 -14.56 -3.99
C GLY A 108 7.20 -14.24 -2.55
N GLN A 109 7.67 -15.26 -1.83
CA GLN A 109 8.21 -15.08 -0.47
C GLN A 109 9.39 -14.10 -0.46
N ILE A 110 10.39 -14.30 -1.33
CA ILE A 110 11.57 -13.41 -1.41
C ILE A 110 11.17 -11.95 -1.67
N ALA A 111 10.19 -11.72 -2.55
CA ALA A 111 9.76 -10.38 -2.91
C ALA A 111 9.05 -9.68 -1.74
N VAL A 112 8.21 -10.41 -1.00
CA VAL A 112 7.53 -9.91 0.20
C VAL A 112 8.53 -9.60 1.32
N ASP A 113 9.44 -10.53 1.62
CA ASP A 113 10.47 -10.36 2.66
C ASP A 113 11.39 -9.17 2.35
N PHE A 114 11.75 -9.03 1.07
CA PHE A 114 12.56 -7.91 0.61
C PHE A 114 11.84 -6.57 0.83
N TRP A 115 10.55 -6.50 0.52
CA TRP A 115 9.76 -5.30 0.76
C TRP A 115 9.69 -4.96 2.25
N GLU A 116 9.38 -5.93 3.10
CA GLU A 116 9.29 -5.73 4.55
C GLU A 116 10.64 -5.26 5.13
N THR A 117 11.73 -5.96 4.79
CA THR A 117 13.10 -5.60 5.21
C THR A 117 13.48 -4.18 4.79
N THR A 118 13.03 -3.76 3.60
CA THR A 118 13.33 -2.44 3.05
C THR A 118 12.50 -1.34 3.72
N TRP A 119 11.21 -1.58 3.95
CA TRP A 119 10.26 -0.53 4.32
C TRP A 119 9.86 -0.52 5.79
N GLN A 120 9.71 -1.69 6.42
CA GLN A 120 9.15 -1.87 7.76
C GLN A 120 10.20 -2.21 8.83
N SER A 121 11.45 -2.50 8.44
CA SER A 121 12.50 -2.83 9.42
C SER A 121 12.71 -1.72 10.45
N GLU A 122 12.72 -2.09 11.74
CA GLU A 122 13.02 -1.18 12.86
C GLU A 122 14.47 -0.66 12.84
N LYS A 123 15.35 -1.24 12.02
CA LYS A 123 16.77 -0.82 11.88
C LYS A 123 16.94 0.44 11.03
N ARG A 124 15.86 1.03 10.52
CA ARG A 124 15.92 2.20 9.62
C ARG A 124 16.18 3.47 10.42
N VAL A 125 17.21 4.20 10.03
CA VAL A 125 17.59 5.49 10.65
C VAL A 125 16.81 6.65 10.02
N LEU A 126 16.59 6.62 8.70
CA LEU A 126 15.84 7.67 8.02
C LEU A 126 14.34 7.51 8.30
N PRO A 127 13.63 8.62 8.62
CA PRO A 127 12.18 8.64 8.71
C PRO A 127 11.50 8.07 7.46
N TYR A 128 10.29 7.53 7.64
CA TYR A 128 9.56 6.89 6.55
C TYR A 128 9.29 7.88 5.39
N GLU A 129 8.92 9.10 5.73
CA GLU A 129 8.64 10.22 4.83
C GLU A 129 9.87 10.57 3.99
N THR A 130 11.04 10.66 4.61
CA THR A 130 12.31 10.91 3.91
C THR A 130 12.63 9.78 2.92
N ARG A 131 12.39 8.53 3.32
CA ARG A 131 12.61 7.38 2.43
C ARG A 131 11.64 7.38 1.24
N LEU A 132 10.39 7.81 1.43
CA LEU A 132 9.43 8.00 0.34
C LEU A 132 9.90 9.07 -0.65
N LEU A 133 10.42 10.21 -0.18
CA LEU A 133 10.97 11.27 -1.04
C LEU A 133 12.21 10.79 -1.84
N LEU A 134 13.08 10.01 -1.21
CA LEU A 134 14.21 9.38 -1.91
C LEU A 134 13.73 8.36 -2.95
N SER A 135 12.72 7.56 -2.63
CA SER A 135 12.12 6.60 -3.56
C SER A 135 11.45 7.30 -4.75
N LEU A 136 10.74 8.41 -4.50
CA LEU A 136 10.15 9.27 -5.52
C LEU A 136 11.21 9.76 -6.49
N THR A 137 12.27 10.39 -6.01
CA THR A 137 13.31 10.98 -6.87
C THR A 137 14.08 9.91 -7.64
N ASN A 138 14.37 8.76 -7.01
CA ASN A 138 14.95 7.61 -7.69
C ASN A 138 14.04 7.05 -8.81
N ALA A 139 12.72 6.98 -8.57
CA ALA A 139 11.77 6.57 -9.58
C ALA A 139 11.69 7.56 -10.76
N VAL A 140 11.80 8.87 -10.51
CA VAL A 140 11.90 9.89 -11.57
C VAL A 140 13.16 9.71 -12.39
N GLY A 141 14.32 9.56 -11.74
CA GLY A 141 15.60 9.33 -12.43
C GLY A 141 15.61 8.06 -13.29
N ALA A 142 14.81 7.05 -12.92
CA ALA A 142 14.62 5.83 -13.69
C ALA A 142 13.51 5.93 -14.77
N GLY A 143 12.90 7.10 -14.97
CA GLY A 143 11.78 7.30 -15.90
C GLY A 143 10.46 6.62 -15.49
N ARG A 144 10.36 6.12 -14.25
CA ARG A 144 9.21 5.35 -13.75
C ARG A 144 8.15 6.26 -13.14
N MET A 145 7.54 7.13 -13.95
CA MET A 145 6.65 8.19 -13.48
C MET A 145 5.42 7.69 -12.71
N ARG A 146 4.86 6.50 -13.05
CA ARG A 146 3.78 5.89 -12.26
C ARG A 146 4.24 5.50 -10.85
N GLN A 147 5.45 4.99 -10.71
CA GLN A 147 6.02 4.69 -9.39
C GLN A 147 6.26 5.99 -8.61
N ALA A 148 6.84 7.01 -9.26
CA ALA A 148 7.10 8.29 -8.63
C ALA A 148 5.78 8.94 -8.12
N ALA A 149 4.72 8.89 -8.92
CA ALA A 149 3.39 9.37 -8.51
C ALA A 149 2.89 8.65 -7.25
N ARG A 150 3.04 7.32 -7.16
CA ARG A 150 2.66 6.55 -5.96
C ARG A 150 3.47 6.96 -4.74
N GLU A 151 4.78 7.15 -4.87
CA GLU A 151 5.63 7.59 -3.76
C GLU A 151 5.29 9.01 -3.30
N LEU A 152 4.95 9.92 -4.22
CA LEU A 152 4.47 11.26 -3.88
C LEU A 152 3.16 11.21 -3.08
N VAL A 153 2.19 10.41 -3.53
CA VAL A 153 0.89 10.30 -2.85
C VAL A 153 1.06 9.70 -1.46
N LYS A 154 1.87 8.64 -1.32
CA LYS A 154 2.22 8.08 -0.01
C LYS A 154 2.85 9.15 0.88
N ALA A 155 3.83 9.90 0.38
CA ALA A 155 4.53 10.93 1.15
C ALA A 155 3.54 11.97 1.69
N TYR A 156 2.63 12.46 0.85
CA TYR A 156 1.62 13.44 1.27
C TYR A 156 0.63 12.85 2.29
N ILE A 157 0.16 11.62 2.10
CA ILE A 157 -0.72 10.93 3.06
C ILE A 157 -0.04 10.77 4.42
N HIS A 158 1.27 10.49 4.44
CA HIS A 158 2.08 10.37 5.65
C HIS A 158 2.56 11.71 6.23
N GLY A 159 2.00 12.84 5.79
CA GLY A 159 2.23 14.12 6.45
C GLY A 159 3.32 15.00 5.82
N VAL A 160 3.91 14.61 4.67
CA VAL A 160 4.81 15.52 3.94
C VAL A 160 4.04 16.73 3.44
N GLU A 161 4.46 17.92 3.83
CA GLU A 161 3.86 19.18 3.39
C GLU A 161 4.17 19.47 1.92
N SER A 162 3.27 20.16 1.22
CA SER A 162 3.48 20.49 -0.19
C SER A 162 4.73 21.36 -0.41
N ALA A 163 5.11 22.19 0.57
CA ALA A 163 6.35 22.97 0.53
C ALA A 163 7.60 22.09 0.38
N ALA A 164 7.65 20.92 1.05
CA ALA A 164 8.77 20.00 0.88
C ALA A 164 8.74 19.32 -0.52
N LEU A 165 7.56 19.18 -1.13
CA LEU A 165 7.45 18.74 -2.51
C LEU A 165 7.93 19.84 -3.48
N ASP A 166 7.71 21.12 -3.17
CA ASP A 166 8.21 22.24 -3.97
C ASP A 166 9.74 22.14 -4.11
N ASP A 167 10.46 21.93 -3.00
CA ASP A 167 11.91 21.71 -2.98
C ASP A 167 12.32 20.52 -3.86
N VAL A 168 11.59 19.41 -3.78
CA VAL A 168 11.85 18.21 -4.59
C VAL A 168 11.66 18.50 -6.08
N PHE A 169 10.57 19.16 -6.49
CA PHE A 169 10.34 19.48 -7.90
C PHE A 169 11.35 20.48 -8.45
N GLU A 170 11.82 21.43 -7.64
CA GLU A 170 12.93 22.32 -8.02
C GLU A 170 14.22 21.51 -8.25
N LEU A 171 14.57 20.60 -7.34
CA LEU A 171 15.73 19.71 -7.49
C LEU A 171 15.60 18.78 -8.70
N LEU A 172 14.40 18.33 -9.05
CA LEU A 172 14.17 17.53 -10.26
C LEU A 172 14.43 18.37 -11.52
N ALA A 173 13.92 19.60 -11.59
CA ALA A 173 14.18 20.50 -12.71
C ALA A 173 15.67 20.84 -12.85
N TRP A 174 16.35 21.06 -11.73
CA TRP A 174 17.79 21.33 -11.69
C TRP A 174 18.62 20.13 -12.16
N ASN A 175 18.41 18.95 -11.56
CA ASN A 175 19.27 17.79 -11.79
C ASN A 175 18.97 17.03 -13.08
N GLN A 176 17.72 17.04 -13.57
CA GLN A 176 17.33 16.36 -14.81
C GLN A 176 17.25 17.31 -16.02
N GLY A 177 17.26 18.62 -15.76
CA GLY A 177 17.16 19.66 -16.78
C GLY A 177 15.73 20.04 -17.15
N ILE A 178 15.54 21.32 -17.49
CA ILE A 178 14.23 21.92 -17.80
C ILE A 178 13.55 21.23 -19.00
N GLY A 179 14.32 20.78 -20.00
CA GLY A 179 13.80 20.06 -21.16
C GLY A 179 13.13 18.75 -20.77
N PHE A 180 13.83 17.91 -20.00
CA PHE A 180 13.29 16.66 -19.47
C PHE A 180 12.10 16.91 -18.53
N PHE A 181 12.19 17.93 -17.68
CA PHE A 181 11.07 18.29 -16.82
C PHE A 181 9.83 18.62 -17.66
N SER A 182 9.97 19.44 -18.69
CA SER A 182 8.85 19.89 -19.51
C SER A 182 8.26 18.77 -20.38
N SER A 183 9.10 17.87 -20.92
CA SER A 183 8.65 16.80 -21.82
C SER A 183 8.18 15.55 -21.08
N GLU A 184 8.84 15.16 -20.00
CA GLU A 184 8.57 13.90 -19.30
C GLU A 184 7.81 14.11 -17.99
N ILE A 185 8.25 15.03 -17.13
CA ILE A 185 7.64 15.21 -15.81
C ILE A 185 6.33 15.99 -15.92
N GLY A 186 6.30 17.10 -16.65
CA GLY A 186 5.17 18.01 -16.81
C GLY A 186 3.85 17.33 -17.25
N PRO A 187 3.85 16.46 -18.28
CA PRO A 187 2.64 15.75 -18.69
C PRO A 187 2.33 14.51 -17.84
N SER A 188 3.28 14.03 -17.01
CA SER A 188 3.14 12.76 -16.29
C SER A 188 2.10 12.77 -15.16
N ALA A 189 1.69 11.57 -14.76
CA ALA A 189 0.86 11.34 -13.58
C ALA A 189 1.48 11.91 -12.29
N LEU A 190 2.81 11.95 -12.17
CA LEU A 190 3.50 12.52 -11.01
C LEU A 190 3.18 14.00 -10.86
N PHE A 191 3.34 14.78 -11.93
CA PHE A 191 3.08 16.22 -11.88
C PHE A 191 1.58 16.53 -11.79
N GLN A 192 0.72 15.64 -12.32
CA GLN A 192 -0.72 15.74 -12.12
C GLN A 192 -1.11 15.56 -10.64
N ALA A 193 -0.51 14.60 -9.92
CA ALA A 193 -0.73 14.41 -8.49
C ALA A 193 -0.26 15.62 -7.68
N TYR A 194 0.93 16.14 -7.98
CA TYR A 194 1.44 17.37 -7.38
C TYR A 194 0.51 18.57 -7.61
N LYS A 195 0.04 18.79 -8.85
CA LYS A 195 -0.94 19.84 -9.15
C LYS A 195 -2.24 19.66 -8.39
N LEU A 196 -2.71 18.44 -8.20
CA LEU A 196 -3.93 18.17 -7.43
C LEU A 196 -3.78 18.67 -6.00
N ILE A 197 -2.64 18.39 -5.36
CA ILE A 197 -2.31 18.87 -4.01
C ILE A 197 -2.31 20.40 -3.98
N LYS A 198 -1.47 21.04 -4.81
CA LYS A 198 -1.33 22.51 -4.80
C LYS A 198 -2.65 23.23 -5.08
N ASN A 199 -3.46 22.71 -6.01
CA ASN A 199 -4.76 23.30 -6.33
C ASN A 199 -5.78 23.09 -5.20
N GLY A 200 -5.77 21.93 -4.54
CA GLY A 200 -6.63 21.66 -3.39
C GLY A 200 -6.33 22.59 -2.23
N GLU A 201 -5.05 22.74 -1.88
CA GLU A 201 -4.60 23.64 -0.80
C GLU A 201 -4.94 25.10 -1.13
N LYS A 202 -4.70 25.54 -2.38
CA LYS A 202 -5.07 26.89 -2.83
C LYS A 202 -6.58 27.15 -2.76
N GLN A 203 -7.41 26.11 -2.92
CA GLN A 203 -8.86 26.20 -2.78
C GLN A 203 -9.33 26.11 -1.32
N GLY A 204 -8.41 25.98 -0.35
CA GLY A 204 -8.75 25.85 1.07
C GLY A 204 -9.38 24.50 1.42
N LYS A 205 -9.18 23.45 0.59
CA LYS A 205 -9.66 22.11 0.90
C LYS A 205 -8.91 21.54 2.10
N SER A 206 -9.59 20.71 2.88
CA SER A 206 -8.94 19.98 3.96
C SER A 206 -7.91 18.99 3.38
N ARG A 207 -6.88 18.68 4.17
CA ARG A 207 -5.89 17.66 3.78
C ARG A 207 -6.56 16.31 3.52
N GLU A 208 -7.58 15.98 4.30
CA GLU A 208 -8.35 14.75 4.15
C GLU A 208 -9.05 14.68 2.78
N ASP A 209 -9.72 15.76 2.36
CA ASP A 209 -10.37 15.83 1.04
C ASP A 209 -9.36 15.67 -0.11
N ILE A 210 -8.18 16.29 0.03
CA ILE A 210 -7.09 16.18 -0.95
C ILE A 210 -6.59 14.75 -1.02
N CYS A 211 -6.32 14.12 0.13
CA CYS A 211 -5.90 12.73 0.22
C CYS A 211 -6.95 11.77 -0.39
N ASN A 212 -8.24 12.03 -0.16
CA ASN A 212 -9.32 11.25 -0.77
C ASN A 212 -9.34 11.38 -2.30
N ALA A 213 -9.21 12.61 -2.82
CA ALA A 213 -9.12 12.85 -4.26
C ALA A 213 -7.86 12.21 -4.88
N LEU A 214 -6.72 12.22 -4.17
CA LEU A 214 -5.50 11.55 -4.62
C LEU A 214 -5.68 10.03 -4.70
N ARG A 215 -6.36 9.42 -3.72
CA ARG A 215 -6.63 7.97 -3.72
C ARG A 215 -7.53 7.57 -4.87
N GLU A 216 -8.57 8.35 -5.13
CA GLU A 216 -9.50 8.08 -6.23
C GLU A 216 -8.78 8.16 -7.58
N LYS A 217 -7.96 9.20 -7.79
CA LYS A 217 -7.29 9.44 -9.07
C LYS A 217 -5.98 8.71 -9.25
N PHE A 218 -5.26 8.35 -8.19
CA PHE A 218 -3.92 7.77 -8.29
C PHE A 218 -3.77 6.43 -7.57
N GLY A 219 -4.84 5.90 -6.98
CA GLY A 219 -4.89 4.56 -6.42
C GLY A 219 -5.18 3.48 -7.47
N GLU A 220 -5.20 2.22 -7.02
CA GLU A 220 -5.35 1.02 -7.87
C GLU A 220 -6.67 0.95 -8.66
N LYS A 221 -7.68 1.74 -8.26
CA LYS A 221 -8.96 1.85 -8.96
C LYS A 221 -8.91 2.70 -10.24
N ASN A 222 -7.87 3.50 -10.45
CA ASN A 222 -7.71 4.24 -11.71
C ASN A 222 -7.09 3.33 -12.79
N PRO A 223 -7.77 3.07 -13.93
CA PRO A 223 -7.24 2.27 -15.04
C PRO A 223 -5.90 2.77 -15.60
N GLU A 224 -5.63 4.08 -15.56
CA GLU A 224 -4.37 4.68 -16.02
C GLU A 224 -3.19 4.40 -15.07
N MET A 225 -3.50 3.99 -13.83
CA MET A 225 -2.54 3.64 -12.79
C MET A 225 -2.43 2.13 -12.56
N GLN A 226 -3.30 1.33 -13.18
CA GLN A 226 -3.25 -0.12 -13.12
C GLN A 226 -1.96 -0.65 -13.76
N VAL A 227 -1.41 -1.69 -13.15
CA VAL A 227 -0.45 -2.57 -13.83
C VAL A 227 -1.29 -3.30 -14.87
N LEU A 228 -1.07 -3.03 -16.15
CA LEU A 228 -1.68 -3.82 -17.23
C LEU A 228 -1.36 -5.28 -16.96
N ASN A 229 -2.41 -6.10 -16.83
CA ASN A 229 -2.32 -7.56 -16.71
C ASN A 229 -1.56 -8.17 -17.89
#